data_AF-A0A3D3CST4-F1
#
_entry.id   AF-A0A3D3CST4-F1
#
_cell.length_a   1.000
_cell.length_b   1.000
_cell.length_c   1.000
_cell.angle_alpha   90.00
_cell.angle_beta   90.00
_cell.angle_gamma   90.00
#
_symmetry.space_group_name_H-M   'P 1'
#
loop_
_entity.id
_entity.type
_entity.pdbx_description
1 polymer ?
#
loop_
_entity_poly.entity_id
_entity_poly.type
_entity_poly.pdbx_seq_one_letter_code
_entity_poly.pdbx_strand_id
1 'polypeptide(L)'
;QGWRTGVNRAAEAMTIFAVMCAGQFPIWHMGRVWMAFFVLPYPNTRGALWPNFNSPLLWDVFAISTYFTVSLLFWYTGLLPDLATVRDRARLKWRKFFYGMASFGWSGSTKHWQRHEALSLVLAGLSTPLVLSVHTIVSFDFATSVVPGWHTTIFPPYFVAGAVFSGFAMVQSLLIVTRKVLKLEEYITIEHIDVMNKIIVLTGSIVGVAYLTELFIAWYGQNP
;
A
#
# COMPACT_ATOMS: atom_id res chain seq x y z
N GLN A 1 -8.71 0.14 -17.13
CA GLN A 1 -10.08 -0.22 -16.68
C GLN A 1 -10.77 1.03 -16.16
N GLY A 2 -12.00 1.32 -16.58
CA GLY A 2 -12.71 2.58 -16.25
C GLY A 2 -13.31 2.64 -14.84
N TRP A 3 -13.73 1.49 -14.29
CA TRP A 3 -14.39 1.40 -12.98
C TRP A 3 -13.52 1.91 -11.82
N ARG A 4 -12.19 1.84 -11.94
CA ARG A 4 -11.27 2.24 -10.86
C ARG A 4 -11.43 3.71 -10.45
N THR A 5 -11.87 4.58 -11.35
CA THR A 5 -11.97 6.03 -11.13
C THR A 5 -12.89 6.38 -9.96
N GLY A 6 -13.96 5.60 -9.72
CA GLY A 6 -14.87 5.81 -8.59
C GLY A 6 -14.31 5.38 -7.23
N VAL A 7 -13.18 4.66 -7.20
CA VAL A 7 -12.63 3.99 -6.01
C VAL A 7 -11.20 4.44 -5.68
N ASN A 8 -10.40 4.81 -6.69
CA ASN A 8 -8.96 5.07 -6.57
C ASN A 8 -8.59 5.94 -5.37
N ARG A 9 -9.24 7.09 -5.20
CA ARG A 9 -8.86 8.04 -4.15
C ARG A 9 -9.06 7.49 -2.74
N ALA A 10 -10.16 6.79 -2.53
CA ALA A 10 -10.48 6.17 -1.25
C ALA A 10 -9.50 5.01 -0.95
N ALA A 11 -9.20 4.19 -1.97
CA ALA A 11 -8.25 3.09 -1.85
C ALA A 11 -6.82 3.58 -1.56
N GLU A 12 -6.33 4.59 -2.29
CA GLU A 12 -5.01 5.19 -2.06
C GLU A 12 -4.88 5.81 -0.65
N ALA A 13 -5.92 6.51 -0.19
CA ALA A 13 -5.95 7.07 1.16
C ALA A 13 -5.93 5.94 2.21
N MET A 14 -6.71 4.88 2.02
CA MET A 14 -6.70 3.71 2.90
C MET A 14 -5.30 3.11 3.00
N THR A 15 -4.60 2.94 1.87
CA THR A 15 -3.22 2.43 1.85
C THR A 15 -2.30 3.28 2.72
N ILE A 16 -2.32 4.61 2.56
CA ILE A 16 -1.43 5.50 3.33
C ILE A 16 -1.69 5.37 4.84
N PHE A 17 -2.95 5.42 5.26
CA PHE A 17 -3.29 5.29 6.68
C PHE A 17 -2.99 3.89 7.23
N ALA A 18 -3.24 2.84 6.44
CA ALA A 18 -2.89 1.48 6.82
C ALA A 18 -1.38 1.33 7.01
N VAL A 19 -0.56 1.89 6.12
CA VAL A 19 0.90 1.88 6.23
C VAL A 19 1.39 2.71 7.41
N MET A 20 0.77 3.86 7.71
CA MET A 20 1.08 4.64 8.91
C MET A 20 0.79 3.88 10.21
N CYS A 21 -0.30 3.11 10.24
CA CYS A 21 -0.62 2.23 11.36
C CYS A 21 0.36 1.04 11.41
N ALA A 22 0.65 0.41 10.27
CA ALA A 22 1.56 -0.73 10.17
C ALA A 22 2.99 -0.34 10.60
N GLY A 23 3.51 0.80 10.13
CA GLY A 23 4.86 1.28 10.43
C GLY A 23 5.11 1.64 11.89
N GLN A 24 4.05 1.79 12.69
CA GLN A 24 4.19 1.95 14.14
C GLN A 24 4.61 0.64 14.82
N PHE A 25 4.17 -0.53 14.33
CA PHE A 25 4.48 -1.82 14.94
C PHE A 25 5.99 -2.11 14.94
N PRO A 26 6.74 -1.95 13.83
CA PRO A 26 8.19 -2.08 13.80
C PRO A 26 8.94 -1.23 14.84
N ILE A 27 8.40 -0.08 15.22
CA ILE A 27 9.03 0.83 16.18
C ILE A 27 8.71 0.41 17.61
N TRP A 28 7.43 0.17 17.91
CA TRP A 28 6.98 -0.06 19.29
C TRP A 28 7.15 -1.48 19.78
N HIS A 29 7.32 -2.47 18.89
CA HIS A 29 7.67 -3.84 19.31
C HIS A 29 9.14 -3.99 19.73
N MET A 30 9.98 -2.97 19.52
CA MET A 30 11.40 -3.03 19.89
C MET A 30 11.58 -2.94 21.41
N GLY A 31 12.44 -3.80 21.97
CA GLY A 31 12.81 -3.70 23.39
C GLY A 31 13.60 -2.43 23.75
N ARG A 32 14.28 -1.81 22.79
CA ARG A 32 15.05 -0.55 22.97
C ARG A 32 14.73 0.45 21.85
N VAL A 33 13.52 1.01 21.88
CA VAL A 33 12.99 1.92 20.86
C VAL A 33 13.90 3.13 20.60
N TRP A 34 14.53 3.68 21.63
CA TRP A 34 15.44 4.84 21.50
C TRP A 34 16.70 4.54 20.66
N MET A 35 17.01 3.27 20.37
CA MET A 35 18.12 2.87 19.50
C MET A 35 17.69 2.58 18.05
N ALA A 36 16.41 2.78 17.69
CA ALA A 36 15.87 2.45 16.37
C ALA A 36 16.63 3.08 15.20
N PHE A 37 17.22 4.25 15.41
CA PHE A 37 17.99 4.95 14.38
C PHE A 37 19.21 4.16 13.87
N PHE A 38 19.76 3.22 14.65
CA PHE A 38 20.88 2.37 14.22
C PHE A 38 20.52 1.35 13.14
N VAL A 39 19.23 1.16 12.86
CA VAL A 39 18.76 0.29 11.77
C VAL A 39 19.04 0.94 10.41
N LEU A 40 19.10 2.27 10.34
CA LEU A 40 19.34 3.00 9.09
C LEU A 40 20.83 2.97 8.72
N PRO A 41 21.18 2.78 7.42
CA PRO A 41 22.57 2.86 6.97
C PRO A 41 22.98 4.33 6.84
N TYR A 42 23.56 4.91 7.89
CA TYR A 42 24.13 6.25 7.84
C TYR A 42 25.56 6.28 8.44
N PRO A 43 26.45 7.15 7.92
CA PRO A 43 27.78 7.33 8.48
C PRO A 43 27.69 7.79 9.94
N ASN A 44 28.46 7.16 10.82
CA ASN A 44 28.42 7.46 12.24
C ASN A 44 29.83 7.66 12.82
N THR A 45 29.90 8.24 14.03
CA THR A 45 31.16 8.53 14.73
C THR A 45 31.86 7.28 15.27
N ARG A 46 31.28 6.08 15.09
CA ARG A 46 31.80 4.80 15.58
C ARG A 46 32.60 4.06 14.50
N GLY A 47 33.07 4.77 13.47
CA GLY A 47 33.84 4.21 12.37
C GLY A 47 32.96 3.55 11.31
N ALA A 48 33.45 2.46 10.69
CA ALA A 48 32.76 1.73 9.63
C ALA A 48 31.70 0.74 10.17
N LEU A 49 30.89 1.16 11.14
CA LEU A 49 29.80 0.35 11.69
C LEU A 49 28.53 0.53 10.84
N TRP A 50 28.02 -0.55 10.25
CA TRP A 50 26.84 -0.57 9.37
C TRP A 50 25.89 -1.72 9.73
N PRO A 51 24.59 -1.63 9.39
CA PRO A 51 23.69 -2.77 9.51
C PRO A 51 24.05 -3.86 8.49
N ASN A 52 23.69 -5.12 8.79
CA ASN A 52 23.86 -6.21 7.85
C ASN A 52 22.70 -6.23 6.84
N PHE A 53 22.97 -6.48 5.56
CA PHE A 53 21.96 -6.48 4.50
C PHE A 53 21.37 -7.86 4.20
N ASN A 54 21.53 -8.81 5.11
CA ASN A 54 21.02 -10.19 4.93
C ASN A 54 19.74 -10.46 5.71
N SER A 55 19.38 -9.57 6.65
CA SER A 55 18.19 -9.73 7.49
C SER A 55 16.92 -9.23 6.77
N PRO A 56 15.88 -10.06 6.64
CA PRO A 56 14.56 -9.66 6.15
C PRO A 56 13.96 -8.46 6.91
N LEU A 57 14.20 -8.37 8.22
CA LEU A 57 13.75 -7.23 9.04
C LEU A 57 14.38 -5.90 8.61
N LEU A 58 15.62 -5.90 8.10
CA LEU A 58 16.20 -4.67 7.53
C LEU A 58 15.56 -4.35 6.18
N TRP A 59 15.29 -5.37 5.36
CA TRP A 59 14.59 -5.18 4.10
C TRP A 59 13.20 -4.60 4.31
N ASP A 60 12.49 -5.01 5.38
CA ASP A 60 11.18 -4.47 5.76
C ASP A 60 11.23 -2.95 6.01
N VAL A 61 12.29 -2.45 6.66
CA VAL A 61 12.49 -1.00 6.85
C VAL A 61 12.57 -0.27 5.51
N PHE A 62 13.29 -0.81 4.53
CA PHE A 62 13.34 -0.23 3.18
C PHE A 62 12.02 -0.40 2.43
N ALA A 63 11.38 -1.56 2.54
CA ALA A 63 10.11 -1.86 1.89
C ALA A 63 9.01 -0.90 2.36
N ILE A 64 8.78 -0.80 3.68
CA ILE A 64 7.76 0.08 4.25
C ILE A 64 8.07 1.55 3.98
N SER A 65 9.32 2.00 4.15
CA SER A 65 9.67 3.41 3.93
C SER A 65 9.53 3.85 2.48
N THR A 66 10.00 3.02 1.52
CA THR A 66 9.82 3.30 0.09
C THR A 66 8.37 3.17 -0.33
N TYR A 67 7.64 2.17 0.18
CA TYR A 67 6.22 1.99 -0.09
C TYR A 67 5.38 3.16 0.39
N PHE A 68 5.61 3.64 1.62
CA PHE A 68 4.96 4.82 2.16
C PHE A 68 5.26 6.05 1.30
N THR A 69 6.54 6.28 0.98
CA THR A 69 6.97 7.46 0.22
C THR A 69 6.37 7.47 -1.18
N VAL A 70 6.46 6.36 -1.91
CA VAL A 70 5.91 6.24 -3.27
C VAL A 70 4.39 6.34 -3.25
N SER A 71 3.72 5.69 -2.29
CA SER A 71 2.25 5.78 -2.16
C SER A 71 1.79 7.20 -1.85
N LEU A 72 2.49 7.90 -0.96
CA LEU A 72 2.19 9.29 -0.62
C LEU A 72 2.38 10.21 -1.83
N LEU A 73 3.49 10.05 -2.56
CA LEU A 73 3.75 10.83 -3.77
C LEU A 73 2.73 10.53 -4.87
N PHE A 74 2.38 9.25 -5.09
CA PHE A 74 1.40 8.86 -6.09
C PHE A 74 0.02 9.46 -5.78
N TRP A 75 -0.46 9.30 -4.55
CA TRP A 75 -1.72 9.88 -4.10
C TRP A 75 -1.73 11.41 -4.19
N TYR A 76 -0.67 12.06 -3.67
CA TYR A 76 -0.58 13.51 -3.64
C TYR A 76 -0.49 14.13 -5.04
N THR A 77 0.31 13.55 -5.93
CA THR A 77 0.39 14.00 -7.33
C THR A 77 -0.96 13.84 -8.03
N GLY A 78 -1.67 12.74 -7.78
CA GLY A 78 -3.05 12.55 -8.22
C GLY A 78 -4.01 13.62 -7.70
N LEU A 79 -3.80 14.14 -6.48
CA LEU A 79 -4.67 15.13 -5.85
C LEU A 79 -4.48 16.57 -6.36
N LEU A 80 -3.39 16.88 -7.05
CA LEU A 80 -3.11 18.24 -7.53
C LEU A 80 -4.28 18.90 -8.30
N PRO A 81 -4.90 18.26 -9.32
CA PRO A 81 -6.05 18.83 -10.02
C PRO A 81 -7.29 18.97 -9.11
N ASP A 82 -7.50 18.04 -8.18
CA ASP A 82 -8.63 18.08 -7.25
C ASP A 82 -8.48 19.25 -6.25
N LEU A 83 -7.28 19.42 -5.69
CA LEU A 83 -6.95 20.52 -4.79
C LEU A 83 -7.10 21.88 -5.47
N ALA A 84 -6.74 21.97 -6.75
CA ALA A 84 -6.97 23.17 -7.57
C ALA A 84 -8.48 23.46 -7.73
N THR A 85 -9.28 22.41 -7.98
CA THR A 85 -10.74 22.55 -8.09
C THR A 85 -11.36 23.03 -6.77
N VAL A 86 -10.89 22.52 -5.63
CA VAL A 86 -11.36 22.96 -4.30
C VAL A 86 -10.89 24.39 -3.99
N ARG A 87 -9.65 24.75 -4.35
CA ARG A 87 -9.11 26.13 -4.25
C ARG A 87 -10.01 27.12 -4.98
N ASP A 88 -10.41 26.80 -6.21
CA ASP A 88 -11.18 27.72 -7.05
C ASP A 88 -12.65 27.85 -6.58
N ARG A 89 -13.16 26.85 -5.86
CA ARG A 89 -14.48 26.89 -5.21
C ARG A 89 -14.47 27.44 -3.77
N ALA A 90 -13.30 27.65 -3.17
CA ALA A 90 -13.17 28.08 -1.78
C ALA A 90 -13.57 29.55 -1.60
N ARG A 91 -14.58 29.81 -0.77
CA ARG A 91 -15.07 31.18 -0.45
C ARG A 91 -14.20 31.91 0.57
N LEU A 92 -13.63 31.19 1.53
CA LEU A 92 -12.83 31.77 2.62
C LEU A 92 -11.38 31.98 2.17
N LYS A 93 -10.83 33.18 2.43
CA LYS A 93 -9.47 33.56 2.00
C LYS A 93 -8.39 32.59 2.51
N TRP A 94 -8.48 32.16 3.77
CA TRP A 94 -7.53 31.21 4.35
C TRP A 94 -7.60 29.83 3.67
N ARG A 95 -8.80 29.29 3.44
CA ARG A 95 -8.97 28.01 2.71
C ARG A 95 -8.39 28.10 1.31
N LYS A 96 -8.68 29.19 0.60
CA LYS A 96 -8.14 29.43 -0.75
C LYS A 96 -6.62 29.51 -0.74
N PHE A 97 -6.02 30.11 0.29
CA PHE A 97 -4.56 30.14 0.46
C PHE A 97 -3.97 28.74 0.69
N PHE A 98 -4.52 27.94 1.62
CA PHE A 98 -4.03 26.58 1.88
C PHE A 98 -4.17 25.65 0.66
N TYR A 99 -5.34 25.60 0.02
CA TYR A 99 -5.51 24.82 -1.20
C TYR A 99 -4.69 25.39 -2.38
N GLY A 100 -4.44 26.70 -2.39
CA GLY A 100 -3.51 27.36 -3.30
C GLY A 100 -2.11 26.79 -3.21
N MET A 101 -1.53 26.77 -2.00
CA MET A 101 -0.22 26.19 -1.74
C MET A 101 -0.19 24.69 -2.07
N ALA A 102 -1.19 23.94 -1.61
CA ALA A 102 -1.26 22.49 -1.82
C ALA A 102 -1.44 22.11 -3.30
N SER A 103 -2.07 22.96 -4.12
CA SER A 103 -2.22 22.72 -5.57
C SER A 103 -0.96 22.99 -6.40
N PHE A 104 0.13 23.49 -5.79
CA PHE A 104 1.36 23.91 -6.48
C PHE A 104 1.12 24.79 -7.73
N GLY A 105 0.12 25.68 -7.67
CA GLY A 105 -0.20 26.57 -8.79
C GLY A 105 -0.78 25.86 -10.00
N TRP A 106 -1.38 24.67 -9.84
CA TRP A 106 -2.03 23.95 -10.93
C TRP A 106 -3.04 24.83 -11.67
N SER A 107 -2.80 24.99 -12.98
CA SER A 107 -3.57 25.86 -13.88
C SER A 107 -4.45 25.09 -14.88
N GLY A 108 -4.33 23.75 -14.94
CA GLY A 108 -5.05 22.93 -15.90
C GLY A 108 -4.60 23.08 -17.36
N SER A 109 -3.43 23.67 -17.62
CA SER A 109 -2.90 23.79 -18.98
C SER A 109 -2.65 22.43 -19.65
N THR A 110 -2.70 22.38 -20.98
CA THR A 110 -2.44 21.15 -21.75
C THR A 110 -1.10 20.51 -21.40
N LYS A 111 -0.05 21.33 -21.17
CA LYS A 111 1.27 20.85 -20.75
C LYS A 111 1.26 20.18 -19.38
N HIS A 112 0.44 20.68 -18.43
CA HIS A 112 0.30 20.05 -17.12
C HIS A 112 -0.39 18.70 -17.23
N TRP A 113 -1.49 18.61 -17.99
CA TRP A 113 -2.22 17.35 -18.18
C TRP A 113 -1.36 16.28 -18.86
N GLN A 114 -0.68 16.64 -19.95
CA GLN A 114 0.18 15.71 -20.68
C GLN A 114 1.30 15.13 -19.79
N ARG A 115 1.91 15.97 -18.95
CA ARG A 115 2.95 15.52 -17.99
C ARG A 115 2.37 14.73 -16.83
N HIS A 116 1.20 15.11 -16.33
CA HIS A 116 0.54 14.44 -15.22
C HIS A 116 0.08 13.02 -15.59
N GLU A 117 -0.43 12.84 -16.80
CA GLU A 117 -0.79 11.52 -17.32
C GLU A 117 0.45 10.62 -17.48
N ALA A 118 1.53 11.15 -18.07
CA ALA A 118 2.79 10.42 -18.19
C ALA A 118 3.37 10.03 -16.82
N LEU A 119 3.38 10.97 -15.85
CA LEU A 119 3.83 10.70 -14.49
C LEU A 119 2.99 9.63 -13.80
N SER A 120 1.66 9.71 -13.94
CA SER A 120 0.72 8.75 -13.34
C SER A 120 0.93 7.34 -13.90
N LEU A 121 1.19 7.22 -15.20
CA LEU A 121 1.50 5.94 -15.84
C LEU A 121 2.82 5.35 -15.30
N VAL A 122 3.87 6.16 -15.22
CA VAL A 122 5.17 5.74 -14.69
C VAL A 122 5.06 5.31 -13.23
N LEU A 123 4.40 6.11 -12.39
CA LEU A 123 4.22 5.78 -10.98
C LEU A 123 3.34 4.53 -10.79
N ALA A 124 2.32 4.31 -11.61
CA ALA A 124 1.55 3.07 -11.59
C ALA A 124 2.41 1.85 -11.98
N GLY A 125 3.26 2.03 -12.99
CA GLY A 125 4.23 1.02 -13.44
C GLY A 125 5.28 0.68 -12.38
N LEU A 126 5.74 1.67 -11.60
CA LEU A 126 6.68 1.47 -10.49
C LEU A 126 6.00 0.92 -9.23
N SER A 127 4.78 1.34 -8.94
CA SER A 127 4.05 0.94 -7.73
C SER A 127 3.61 -0.53 -7.79
N THR A 128 3.30 -1.05 -8.99
CA THR A 128 2.89 -2.45 -9.16
C THR A 128 3.94 -3.46 -8.67
N PRO A 129 5.20 -3.46 -9.18
CA PRO A 129 6.25 -4.33 -8.66
C PRO A 129 6.62 -4.02 -7.21
N LEU A 130 6.50 -2.75 -6.79
CA LEU A 130 6.74 -2.37 -5.39
C LEU A 130 5.74 -3.02 -4.43
N VAL A 131 4.44 -3.03 -4.75
CA VAL A 131 3.42 -3.68 -3.90
C VAL A 131 3.68 -5.17 -3.78
N LEU A 132 4.06 -5.82 -4.89
CA LEU A 132 4.41 -7.24 -4.91
C LEU A 132 5.67 -7.50 -4.06
N SER A 133 6.70 -6.67 -4.19
CA SER A 133 7.95 -6.84 -3.46
C SER A 133 7.80 -6.56 -1.97
N VAL A 134 7.01 -5.57 -1.56
CA VAL A 134 6.80 -5.22 -0.14
C VAL A 134 6.17 -6.38 0.62
N HIS A 135 5.08 -6.95 0.10
CA HIS A 135 4.42 -8.09 0.76
C HIS A 135 5.25 -9.37 0.67
N THR A 136 6.07 -9.51 -0.38
CA THR A 136 7.06 -10.58 -0.47
C THR A 136 8.15 -10.44 0.61
N ILE A 137 8.67 -9.23 0.83
CA ILE A 137 9.69 -8.96 1.85
C ILE A 137 9.13 -9.25 3.24
N VAL A 138 7.92 -8.77 3.55
CA VAL A 138 7.24 -9.09 4.82
C VAL A 138 7.04 -10.61 4.96
N SER A 139 6.73 -11.32 3.88
CA SER A 139 6.62 -12.79 3.93
C SER A 139 7.96 -13.48 4.20
N PHE A 140 9.08 -12.89 3.79
CA PHE A 140 10.41 -13.46 4.02
C PHE A 140 10.80 -13.47 5.50
N ASP A 141 10.26 -12.58 6.34
CA ASP A 141 10.43 -12.64 7.80
C ASP A 141 10.02 -14.00 8.38
N PHE A 142 9.04 -14.66 7.74
CA PHE A 142 8.60 -16.01 8.10
C PHE A 142 9.27 -17.07 7.21
N ALA A 143 9.22 -16.89 5.89
CA ALA A 143 9.60 -17.90 4.91
C ALA A 143 11.08 -18.34 5.01
N THR A 144 11.98 -17.42 5.40
CA THR A 144 13.41 -17.72 5.54
C THR A 144 13.78 -18.23 6.94
N SER A 145 12.81 -18.33 7.85
CA SER A 145 13.01 -18.94 9.16
C SER A 145 13.23 -20.45 9.03
N VAL A 146 13.80 -21.06 10.06
CA VAL A 146 13.94 -22.53 10.16
C VAL A 146 12.79 -23.18 10.94
N VAL A 147 11.83 -22.38 11.41
CA VAL A 147 10.70 -22.86 12.19
C VAL A 147 9.75 -23.68 11.29
N PRO A 148 9.39 -24.92 11.69
CA PRO A 148 8.41 -25.72 10.96
C PRO A 148 7.09 -24.98 10.78
N GLY A 149 6.52 -25.05 9.58
CA GLY A 149 5.33 -24.30 9.20
C GLY A 149 5.60 -22.84 8.76
N TRP A 150 6.76 -22.27 9.06
CA TRP A 150 7.18 -20.98 8.51
C TRP A 150 8.15 -21.15 7.34
N HIS A 151 9.02 -22.16 7.39
CA HIS A 151 9.94 -22.46 6.30
C HIS A 151 9.21 -23.04 5.08
N THR A 152 8.72 -22.18 4.18
CA THR A 152 8.02 -22.59 2.96
C THR A 152 8.21 -21.59 1.82
N THR A 153 8.21 -22.10 0.60
CA THR A 153 8.45 -21.31 -0.61
C THR A 153 7.18 -20.69 -1.20
N ILE A 154 6.00 -21.12 -0.75
CA ILE A 154 4.72 -20.60 -1.24
C ILE A 154 4.28 -19.30 -0.57
N PHE A 155 4.91 -18.92 0.54
CA PHE A 155 4.54 -17.74 1.32
C PHE A 155 4.56 -16.42 0.52
N PRO A 156 5.59 -16.09 -0.27
CA PRO A 156 5.59 -14.83 -1.02
C PRO A 156 4.35 -14.59 -1.90
N PRO A 157 3.98 -15.48 -2.85
CA PRO A 157 2.76 -15.29 -3.63
C PRO A 157 1.48 -15.42 -2.79
N TYR A 158 1.49 -16.25 -1.74
CA TYR A 158 0.36 -16.42 -0.83
C TYR A 158 0.06 -15.14 -0.03
N PHE A 159 1.06 -14.51 0.57
CA PHE A 159 0.92 -13.26 1.32
C PHE A 159 0.48 -12.10 0.41
N VAL A 160 0.99 -12.04 -0.82
CA VAL A 160 0.53 -11.07 -1.82
C VAL A 160 -0.95 -11.27 -2.15
N ALA A 161 -1.39 -12.51 -2.39
CA ALA A 161 -2.80 -12.80 -2.67
C ALA A 161 -3.69 -12.46 -1.46
N GLY A 162 -3.25 -12.81 -0.25
CA GLY A 162 -3.92 -12.46 1.00
C GLY A 162 -4.02 -10.96 1.25
N ALA A 163 -2.98 -10.20 0.89
CA ALA A 163 -2.98 -8.75 0.98
C ALA A 163 -3.99 -8.10 0.03
N VAL A 164 -4.10 -8.59 -1.20
CA VAL A 164 -5.13 -8.13 -2.14
C VAL A 164 -6.52 -8.52 -1.62
N PHE A 165 -6.72 -9.75 -1.15
CA PHE A 165 -7.98 -10.22 -0.57
C PHE A 165 -8.47 -9.32 0.58
N SER A 166 -7.64 -9.17 1.62
CA SER A 166 -7.95 -8.37 2.81
C SER A 166 -8.06 -6.88 2.51
N GLY A 167 -7.18 -6.35 1.64
CA GLY A 167 -7.21 -4.95 1.21
C GLY A 167 -8.51 -4.59 0.50
N PHE A 168 -8.94 -5.39 -0.48
CA PHE A 168 -10.22 -5.16 -1.16
C PHE A 168 -11.41 -5.30 -0.23
N ALA A 169 -11.41 -6.27 0.68
CA ALA A 169 -12.46 -6.41 1.69
C ALA A 169 -12.57 -5.16 2.59
N MET A 170 -11.43 -4.60 3.00
CA MET A 170 -11.38 -3.36 3.79
C MET A 170 -11.85 -2.14 2.99
N VAL A 171 -11.38 -1.97 1.74
CA VAL A 171 -11.86 -0.87 0.87
C VAL A 171 -13.37 -0.96 0.70
N GLN A 172 -13.91 -2.17 0.48
CA GLN A 172 -15.33 -2.36 0.25
C GLN A 172 -16.18 -1.98 1.47
N SER A 173 -15.75 -2.37 2.68
CA SER A 173 -16.47 -2.03 3.91
C SER A 173 -16.54 -0.51 4.11
N LEU A 174 -15.44 0.20 3.90
CA LEU A 174 -15.37 1.65 3.98
C LEU A 174 -16.20 2.33 2.88
N LEU A 175 -16.17 1.81 1.66
CA LEU A 175 -16.95 2.35 0.54
C LEU A 175 -18.45 2.18 0.75
N ILE A 176 -18.91 1.05 1.29
CA ILE A 176 -20.35 0.82 1.55
C ILE A 176 -20.87 1.86 2.55
N VAL A 177 -20.13 2.10 3.64
CA VAL A 177 -20.50 3.11 4.64
C VAL A 177 -20.45 4.51 4.03
N THR A 178 -19.35 4.86 3.36
CA THR A 178 -19.15 6.18 2.73
C THR A 178 -20.23 6.49 1.70
N ARG A 179 -20.59 5.48 0.88
CA ARG A 179 -21.64 5.56 -0.14
C ARG A 179 -22.97 6.00 0.46
N LYS A 180 -23.36 5.44 1.60
CA LYS A 180 -24.64 5.75 2.27
C LYS A 180 -24.58 7.06 3.07
N VAL A 181 -23.53 7.29 3.84
CA VAL A 181 -23.40 8.46 4.72
C VAL A 181 -23.23 9.76 3.90
N LEU A 182 -22.40 9.72 2.85
CA LEU A 182 -22.13 10.90 2.00
C LEU A 182 -23.06 10.99 0.77
N LYS A 183 -24.03 10.07 0.64
CA LYS A 183 -24.99 10.00 -0.48
C LYS A 183 -24.30 9.92 -1.86
N LEU A 184 -23.21 9.16 -1.97
CA LEU A 184 -22.41 9.01 -3.20
C LEU A 184 -22.87 7.82 -4.04
N GLU A 185 -24.15 7.49 -4.00
CA GLU A 185 -24.74 6.29 -4.61
C GLU A 185 -24.66 6.26 -6.14
N GLU A 186 -24.64 7.45 -6.76
CA GLU A 186 -24.52 7.66 -8.20
C GLU A 186 -23.07 7.52 -8.70
N TYR A 187 -22.09 7.78 -7.83
CA TYR A 187 -20.66 7.67 -8.16
C TYR A 187 -20.12 6.27 -7.85
N ILE A 188 -20.46 5.74 -6.67
CA ILE A 188 -20.10 4.40 -6.23
C ILE A 188 -21.29 3.48 -6.53
N THR A 189 -21.37 3.05 -7.78
CA THR A 189 -22.45 2.18 -8.26
C THR A 189 -22.29 0.74 -7.74
N ILE A 190 -23.37 -0.05 -7.84
CA ILE A 190 -23.34 -1.48 -7.49
C ILE A 190 -22.34 -2.25 -8.36
N GLU A 191 -22.10 -1.80 -9.60
CA GLU A 191 -21.10 -2.39 -10.50
C GLU A 191 -19.68 -2.34 -9.91
N HIS A 192 -19.31 -1.23 -9.24
CA HIS A 192 -18.02 -1.14 -8.57
C HIS A 192 -17.89 -2.20 -7.47
N ILE A 193 -18.96 -2.43 -6.70
CA ILE A 193 -19.01 -3.44 -5.64
C ILE A 193 -18.92 -4.85 -6.23
N ASP A 194 -19.63 -5.12 -7.33
CA ASP A 194 -19.59 -6.41 -8.02
C ASP A 194 -18.19 -6.75 -8.57
N VAL A 195 -17.54 -5.79 -9.22
CA VAL A 195 -16.16 -5.98 -9.72
C VAL A 195 -15.17 -6.21 -8.58
N MET A 196 -15.30 -5.49 -7.47
CA MET A 196 -14.49 -5.73 -6.28
C MET A 196 -14.72 -7.13 -5.68
N ASN A 197 -15.97 -7.57 -5.58
CA ASN A 197 -16.30 -8.92 -5.11
C ASN A 197 -15.67 -10.01 -5.98
N LYS A 198 -15.66 -9.84 -7.32
CA LYS A 198 -14.99 -10.78 -8.23
C LYS A 198 -13.50 -10.91 -7.93
N ILE A 199 -12.82 -9.79 -7.65
CA ILE A 199 -11.40 -9.79 -7.27
C ILE A 199 -11.21 -10.50 -5.92
N ILE A 200 -12.06 -10.22 -4.92
CA ILE A 200 -12.02 -10.86 -3.59
C ILE A 200 -12.21 -12.38 -3.72
N VAL A 201 -13.19 -12.84 -4.51
CA VAL A 201 -13.43 -14.28 -4.72
C VAL A 201 -12.24 -14.93 -5.41
N LEU A 202 -11.66 -14.27 -6.43
CA LEU A 202 -10.48 -14.77 -7.13
C LEU A 202 -9.29 -14.95 -6.18
N THR A 203 -8.93 -13.91 -5.42
CA THR A 203 -7.78 -13.97 -4.51
C THR A 203 -8.04 -14.87 -3.31
N GLY A 204 -9.27 -14.90 -2.80
CA GLY A 204 -9.69 -15.85 -1.78
C GLY A 204 -9.57 -17.30 -2.25
N SER A 205 -9.87 -17.59 -3.52
CA SER A 205 -9.68 -18.92 -4.10
C SER A 205 -8.19 -19.30 -4.19
N ILE A 206 -7.32 -18.36 -4.58
CA ILE A 206 -5.86 -18.57 -4.61
C ILE A 206 -5.33 -18.89 -3.20
N VAL A 207 -5.78 -18.13 -2.21
CA VAL A 207 -5.47 -18.37 -0.78
C VAL A 207 -5.97 -19.75 -0.34
N GLY A 208 -7.18 -20.14 -0.72
CA GLY A 208 -7.73 -21.47 -0.46
C GLY A 208 -6.88 -22.60 -1.03
N VAL A 209 -6.39 -22.45 -2.27
CA VAL A 209 -5.48 -23.42 -2.90
C VAL A 209 -4.14 -23.48 -2.17
N ALA A 210 -3.60 -22.34 -1.71
CA ALA A 210 -2.38 -22.32 -0.91
C ALA A 210 -2.53 -23.09 0.40
N TYR A 211 -3.64 -22.91 1.12
CA TYR A 211 -3.94 -23.70 2.33
C TYR A 211 -4.00 -25.21 2.07
N LEU A 212 -4.69 -25.62 0.99
CA LEU A 212 -4.74 -27.04 0.61
C LEU A 212 -3.34 -27.58 0.26
N THR A 213 -2.51 -26.76 -0.38
CA THR A 213 -1.13 -27.12 -0.72
C THR A 213 -0.28 -27.28 0.55
N GLU A 214 -0.41 -26.39 1.52
CA GLU A 214 0.30 -26.50 2.81
C GLU A 214 -0.12 -27.76 3.57
N LEU A 215 -1.43 -28.05 3.67
CA LEU A 215 -1.93 -29.26 4.32
C LEU A 215 -1.43 -30.53 3.60
N PHE A 216 -1.44 -30.52 2.27
CA PHE A 216 -0.92 -31.62 1.47
C PHE A 216 0.58 -31.84 1.69
N ILE A 217 1.39 -30.77 1.64
CA ILE A 217 2.84 -30.85 1.83
C ILE A 217 3.19 -31.20 3.27
N ALA A 218 2.41 -30.77 4.27
CA ALA A 218 2.59 -31.20 5.65
C ALA A 218 2.41 -32.71 5.80
N TRP A 219 1.37 -33.28 5.18
CA TRP A 219 1.17 -34.73 5.15
C TRP A 219 2.23 -35.47 4.31
N TYR A 220 2.57 -34.93 3.14
CA TYR A 220 3.52 -35.54 2.20
C TYR A 220 4.98 -35.46 2.67
N GLY A 221 5.34 -34.38 3.36
CA GLY A 221 6.71 -34.08 3.78
C GLY A 221 7.24 -34.99 4.88
N GLN A 222 6.36 -35.70 5.60
CA GLN A 222 6.72 -36.68 6.64
C GLN A 222 7.72 -36.17 7.70
N ASN A 223 7.77 -34.85 7.92
CA ASN A 223 8.51 -34.28 9.04
C ASN A 223 7.69 -34.48 10.33
N PRO A 224 8.27 -35.11 11.36
CA PRO A 224 7.58 -35.39 12.62
C PRO A 224 7.24 -34.13 13.43
#